data_AF-A0A847ANP7-F1
#
_entry.id   AF-A0A847ANP7-F1
#
_cell.length_a   1.000
_cell.length_b   1.000
_cell.length_c   1.000
_cell.angle_alpha   90.00
_cell.angle_beta   90.00
_cell.angle_gamma   90.00
#
_symmetry.space_group_name_H-M   'P 1'
#
loop_
_entity.id
_entity.type
_entity.pdbx_description
1 polymer ?
#
loop_
_entity_poly.entity_id
_entity_poly.type
_entity_poly.pdbx_seq_one_letter_code
_entity_poly.pdbx_strand_id
1 'polypeptide(L)'
;MPVNVPDKLPAIDILRKENIFVMDETRAKQQDIRPLKIIILNLMPLKINAETDLLRLLSNSPLQIEIDFLKIKKHKPKNTSSDHMKMFYKNFDELKDKKYDGMIITGAPVELLPFEEVN
;
A
#
# COMPACT_ATOMS: atom_id res chain seq x y z
N MET A 1 4.05 -14.00 -7.58
CA MET A 1 3.05 -14.34 -8.62
C MET A 1 2.92 -15.85 -8.63
N PRO A 2 1.77 -16.43 -8.97
CA PRO A 2 1.70 -17.86 -9.23
C PRO A 2 2.68 -18.20 -10.35
N VAL A 3 3.33 -19.35 -10.25
CA VAL A 3 4.21 -19.82 -11.32
C VAL A 3 3.31 -20.26 -12.47
N ASN A 4 3.43 -19.61 -13.63
CA ASN A 4 2.80 -20.08 -14.85
C ASN A 4 3.52 -21.37 -15.26
N VAL A 5 2.79 -22.47 -15.27
CA VAL A 5 3.30 -23.76 -15.73
C VAL A 5 2.35 -24.34 -16.77
N PRO A 6 2.87 -25.11 -17.74
CA PRO A 6 2.01 -25.78 -18.71
C PRO A 6 0.98 -26.68 -18.02
N ASP A 7 -0.27 -26.64 -18.47
CA ASP A 7 -1.43 -27.32 -17.87
C ASP A 7 -1.26 -28.85 -17.66
N LYS A 8 -0.25 -29.48 -18.28
CA LYS A 8 0.06 -30.92 -18.19
C LYS A 8 1.29 -31.24 -17.33
N LEU A 9 1.86 -30.28 -16.61
CA LEU A 9 3.05 -30.51 -15.81
C LEU A 9 2.69 -31.37 -14.58
N PRO A 10 3.27 -32.59 -14.40
CA PRO A 10 2.97 -33.46 -13.26
C PRO A 10 3.29 -32.82 -11.89
N ALA A 11 4.15 -31.80 -11.87
CA ALA A 11 4.49 -31.05 -10.67
C ALA A 11 3.33 -30.20 -10.13
N ILE A 12 2.27 -29.93 -10.90
CA ILE A 12 1.11 -29.14 -10.44
C ILE A 12 0.49 -29.77 -9.19
N ASP A 13 0.31 -31.09 -9.18
CA ASP A 13 -0.31 -31.80 -8.05
C ASP A 13 0.59 -31.84 -6.82
N ILE A 14 1.91 -31.83 -7.00
CA ILE A 14 2.91 -31.77 -5.92
C ILE A 14 2.90 -30.37 -5.31
N LEU A 15 3.01 -29.34 -6.14
CA LEU A 15 3.04 -27.93 -5.72
C LEU A 15 1.74 -27.50 -5.02
N ARG A 16 0.57 -27.99 -5.49
CA ARG A 16 -0.71 -27.76 -4.81
C ARG A 16 -0.75 -28.37 -3.40
N LYS A 17 -0.13 -29.54 -3.19
CA LYS A 17 -0.01 -30.16 -1.85
C LYS A 17 0.92 -29.38 -0.92
N GLU A 18 1.86 -28.63 -1.48
CA GLU A 18 2.80 -27.77 -0.73
C GLU A 18 2.25 -26.35 -0.48
N ASN A 19 0.96 -26.09 -0.73
CA ASN A 19 0.33 -24.76 -0.70
C ASN A 19 0.95 -23.74 -1.66
N ILE A 20 1.67 -24.20 -2.67
CA ILE A 20 2.21 -23.34 -3.72
C ILE A 20 1.08 -23.11 -4.73
N PHE A 21 0.69 -21.85 -4.91
CA PHE A 21 -0.33 -21.47 -5.87
C PHE A 21 0.20 -21.64 -7.29
N VAL A 22 -0.33 -22.63 -8.00
CA VAL A 22 -0.03 -22.91 -9.41
C VAL A 22 -1.24 -22.54 -10.26
N MET A 23 -1.04 -21.69 -11.27
CA MET A 23 -2.09 -21.25 -12.18
C MET A 23 -1.93 -21.92 -13.55
N ASP A 24 -3.06 -22.39 -14.10
CA ASP A 24 -3.16 -22.84 -15.49
C ASP A 24 -2.98 -21.64 -16.44
N GLU A 25 -2.22 -21.82 -17.52
CA GLU A 25 -1.80 -20.74 -18.43
C GLU A 25 -3.00 -20.04 -19.10
N THR A 26 -4.08 -20.77 -19.32
CA THR A 26 -5.34 -20.25 -19.88
C THR A 26 -6.04 -19.29 -18.91
N ARG A 27 -5.94 -19.53 -17.60
CA ARG A 27 -6.57 -18.71 -16.56
C ARG A 27 -5.73 -17.46 -16.26
N ALA A 28 -4.40 -17.59 -16.29
CA ALA A 28 -3.47 -16.46 -16.10
C ALA A 28 -3.62 -15.37 -17.17
N LYS A 29 -3.89 -15.75 -18.43
CA LYS A 29 -4.11 -14.79 -19.54
C LYS A 29 -5.45 -14.06 -19.49
N GLN A 30 -6.43 -14.56 -18.74
CA GLN A 30 -7.78 -13.99 -18.66
C GLN A 30 -7.99 -13.07 -17.46
N GLN A 31 -7.05 -13.02 -16.50
CA GLN A 31 -7.22 -12.14 -15.35
C GLN A 31 -6.91 -10.70 -15.74
N ASP A 32 -7.95 -9.93 -16.01
CA ASP A 32 -7.92 -8.47 -16.05
C ASP A 32 -7.84 -7.92 -14.61
N ILE A 33 -6.68 -8.13 -13.97
CA ILE A 33 -6.46 -7.69 -12.58
C ILE A 33 -6.21 -6.19 -12.58
N ARG A 34 -7.24 -5.41 -12.23
CA ARG A 34 -7.07 -3.98 -12.00
C ARG A 34 -6.09 -3.72 -10.85
N PRO A 35 -5.34 -2.60 -10.87
CA PRO A 35 -4.54 -2.18 -9.74
C PRO A 35 -5.38 -1.98 -8.47
N LEU A 36 -4.83 -2.35 -7.32
CA LEU A 36 -5.38 -2.02 -6.01
C LEU A 36 -5.03 -0.58 -5.66
N LYS A 37 -5.99 0.21 -5.19
CA LYS A 37 -5.76 1.57 -4.72
C LYS A 37 -5.70 1.60 -3.20
N ILE A 38 -4.54 1.98 -2.65
CA ILE A 38 -4.33 2.11 -1.21
C ILE A 38 -4.07 3.58 -0.86
N ILE A 39 -4.70 4.06 0.20
CA ILE A 39 -4.42 5.39 0.76
C ILE A 39 -3.64 5.25 2.07
N ILE A 40 -2.60 6.06 2.27
CA ILE A 40 -1.76 6.03 3.47
C ILE A 40 -1.80 7.37 4.17
N LEU A 41 -2.35 7.39 5.39
CA LEU A 41 -2.26 8.53 6.30
C LEU A 41 -0.99 8.37 7.16
N ASN A 42 0.08 9.05 6.75
CA ASN A 42 1.37 9.01 7.45
C ASN A 42 1.46 10.10 8.52
N LEU A 43 1.30 9.69 9.78
CA LEU A 43 1.39 10.51 10.99
C LEU A 43 2.78 10.48 11.64
N MET A 44 3.72 9.70 11.09
CA MET A 44 5.09 9.63 11.62
C MET A 44 5.85 10.94 11.42
N PRO A 45 6.77 11.30 12.34
CA PRO A 45 7.60 12.49 12.22
C PRO A 45 8.67 12.34 11.13
N LEU A 46 9.21 11.13 10.96
CA LEU A 46 10.18 10.77 9.92
C LEU A 46 9.45 10.18 8.70
N LYS A 47 8.85 11.04 7.89
CA LYS A 47 7.96 10.64 6.80
C LYS A 47 8.62 9.73 5.77
N ILE A 48 9.81 10.12 5.28
CA ILE A 48 10.54 9.38 4.23
C ILE A 48 10.89 7.95 4.69
N ASN A 49 11.30 7.78 5.95
CA ASN A 49 11.61 6.46 6.50
C ASN A 49 10.35 5.58 6.54
N ALA A 50 9.26 6.09 7.11
CA ALA A 50 7.99 5.37 7.18
C ALA A 50 7.43 5.04 5.79
N GLU A 51 7.53 5.97 4.83
CA GLU A 51 7.18 5.74 3.42
C GLU A 51 8.01 4.58 2.84
N THR A 52 9.33 4.63 3.02
CA THR A 52 10.23 3.60 2.48
C THR A 52 9.92 2.22 3.04
N ASP A 53 9.68 2.12 4.34
CA ASP A 53 9.38 0.84 5.00
C ASP A 53 8.03 0.28 4.57
N LEU A 54 6.99 1.14 4.48
CA LEU A 54 5.67 0.74 3.97
C LEU A 54 5.73 0.30 2.50
N LEU A 55 6.40 1.07 1.65
CA LEU A 55 6.56 0.75 0.23
C LEU A 55 7.35 -0.54 0.03
N ARG A 56 8.35 -0.82 0.88
CA ARG A 56 9.12 -2.08 0.83
C ARG A 56 8.22 -3.30 1.11
N LEU A 57 7.29 -3.19 2.06
CA LEU A 57 6.36 -4.28 2.37
C LEU A 57 5.31 -4.45 1.26
N LEU A 58 4.73 -3.35 0.80
CA LEU A 58 3.69 -3.36 -0.25
C LEU A 58 4.23 -3.82 -1.61
N SER A 59 5.50 -3.56 -1.90
CA SER A 59 6.16 -3.99 -3.15
C SER A 59 6.47 -5.49 -3.19
N ASN A 60 6.36 -6.21 -2.07
CA ASN A 60 6.52 -7.67 -2.03
C ASN A 60 5.25 -8.44 -2.42
N SER A 61 4.35 -7.81 -3.17
CA SER A 61 3.12 -8.41 -3.68
C SER A 61 3.17 -8.53 -5.20
N PRO A 62 2.62 -9.61 -5.78
CA PRO A 62 2.46 -9.74 -7.22
C PRO A 62 1.37 -8.82 -7.81
N LEU A 63 0.55 -8.20 -6.96
CA LEU A 63 -0.51 -7.29 -7.38
C LEU A 63 0.07 -5.91 -7.66
N GLN A 64 -0.43 -5.25 -8.71
CA GLN A 64 -0.15 -3.84 -8.92
C GLN A 64 -0.87 -3.00 -7.86
N ILE A 65 -0.14 -2.15 -7.15
CA ILE A 65 -0.68 -1.29 -6.07
C ILE A 65 -0.39 0.17 -6.42
N GLU A 66 -1.44 0.99 -6.46
CA GLU A 66 -1.39 2.44 -6.55
C GLU A 66 -1.54 3.04 -5.15
N ILE A 67 -0.69 4.02 -4.82
CA ILE A 67 -0.63 4.60 -3.48
C ILE A 67 -0.82 6.11 -3.53
N ASP A 68 -1.77 6.61 -2.73
CA ASP A 68 -1.90 8.04 -2.44
C ASP A 68 -1.51 8.30 -0.97
N PHE A 69 -0.62 9.27 -0.74
CA PHE A 69 -0.30 9.72 0.61
C PHE A 69 -1.22 10.88 1.03
N LEU A 70 -1.88 10.71 2.17
CA LEU A 70 -2.78 11.69 2.78
C LEU A 70 -2.04 12.48 3.87
N LYS A 71 -2.20 13.81 3.88
CA LYS A 71 -1.78 14.68 4.98
C LYS A 71 -2.96 15.38 5.66
N ILE A 72 -2.79 15.68 6.94
CA ILE A 72 -3.72 16.51 7.72
C ILE A 72 -3.39 17.98 7.48
N LYS A 73 -4.40 18.79 7.13
CA LYS A 73 -4.24 20.21 6.74
C LYS A 73 -3.50 21.09 7.74
N LYS A 74 -3.62 20.82 9.05
CA LYS A 74 -3.12 21.69 10.11
C LYS A 74 -1.66 21.41 10.52
N HIS A 75 -1.05 20.32 10.05
CA HIS A 75 0.27 19.92 10.51
C HIS A 75 1.37 20.43 9.59
N LYS A 76 2.25 21.31 10.10
CA LYS A 76 3.51 21.64 9.44
C LYS A 76 4.56 20.59 9.83
N PRO A 77 5.00 19.72 8.90
CA PRO A 77 6.02 18.74 9.22
C PRO A 77 7.32 19.46 9.58
N LYS A 78 7.83 19.18 10.79
CA LYS A 78 9.08 19.79 11.29
C LYS A 78 10.33 19.26 10.57
N ASN A 79 10.27 18.03 10.05
CA ASN A 79 11.43 17.27 9.55
C ASN A 79 11.34 16.88 8.07
N THR A 80 10.39 17.42 7.29
CA THR A 80 10.22 17.07 5.87
C THR A 80 10.21 18.34 5.03
N SER A 81 10.90 18.34 3.90
CA SER A 81 10.92 19.48 3.00
C SER A 81 9.51 19.83 2.53
N SER A 82 9.22 21.12 2.43
CA SER A 82 7.92 21.61 1.94
C SER A 82 7.62 21.11 0.53
N ASP A 83 8.66 20.88 -0.27
CA ASP A 83 8.51 20.48 -1.68
C ASP A 83 8.11 19.02 -1.81
N HIS A 84 8.68 18.11 -1.00
CA HIS A 84 8.22 16.71 -0.92
C HIS A 84 6.73 16.66 -0.56
N MET A 85 6.34 17.38 0.49
CA MET A 85 4.95 17.42 0.96
C MET A 85 3.96 18.03 -0.04
N LYS A 86 4.42 18.90 -0.94
CA LYS A 86 3.59 19.45 -2.02
C LYS A 86 3.46 18.47 -3.18
N MET A 87 4.53 17.77 -3.53
CA MET A 87 4.55 16.87 -4.68
C MET A 87 3.84 15.54 -4.40
N PHE A 88 4.01 14.98 -3.19
CA PHE A 88 3.62 13.59 -2.92
C PHE A 88 2.43 13.43 -1.98
N TYR A 89 2.09 14.47 -1.19
CA TYR A 89 0.97 14.41 -0.25
C TYR A 89 -0.21 15.26 -0.67
N LYS A 90 -1.39 14.63 -0.67
CA LYS A 90 -2.69 15.23 -0.99
C LYS A 90 -3.49 15.50 0.27
N ASN A 91 -4.34 16.51 0.25
CA ASN A 91 -5.27 16.79 1.33
C ASN A 91 -6.51 15.91 1.22
N PHE A 92 -7.24 15.75 2.33
CA PHE A 92 -8.49 14.99 2.35
C PHE A 92 -9.50 15.47 1.31
N ASP A 93 -9.64 16.77 1.11
CA ASP A 93 -10.60 17.33 0.14
C ASP A 93 -10.33 16.89 -1.30
N GLU A 94 -9.08 16.58 -1.65
CA GLU A 94 -8.68 16.13 -2.98
C GLU A 94 -8.98 14.62 -3.18
N LEU A 95 -9.15 13.89 -2.08
CA LEU A 95 -9.27 12.43 -2.07
C LEU A 95 -10.65 11.93 -1.65
N LYS A 96 -11.48 12.76 -1.00
CA LYS A 96 -12.78 12.38 -0.43
C LYS A 96 -13.75 11.74 -1.44
N ASP A 97 -13.65 12.11 -2.71
CA ASP A 97 -14.53 11.61 -3.78
C ASP A 97 -13.96 10.37 -4.48
N LYS A 98 -12.75 9.92 -4.09
CA LYS A 98 -12.12 8.71 -4.62
C LYS A 98 -12.44 7.50 -3.76
N LYS A 99 -12.51 6.32 -4.40
CA LYS A 99 -12.65 5.03 -3.72
C LYS A 99 -11.29 4.34 -3.64
N TYR A 100 -11.02 3.74 -2.49
CA TYR A 100 -9.82 2.99 -2.20
C TYR A 100 -10.18 1.57 -1.76
N ASP A 101 -9.33 0.61 -2.09
CA ASP A 101 -9.44 -0.78 -1.68
C ASP A 101 -8.90 -1.00 -0.27
N GLY A 102 -8.01 -0.13 0.20
CA GLY A 102 -7.44 -0.19 1.54
C GLY A 102 -6.96 1.16 2.04
N MET A 103 -6.91 1.30 3.36
CA MET A 103 -6.36 2.46 4.04
C MET A 103 -5.39 2.02 5.13
N ILE A 104 -4.21 2.65 5.17
CA ILE A 104 -3.22 2.47 6.22
C ILE A 104 -3.10 3.77 7.01
N ILE A 105 -3.24 3.69 8.32
CA ILE A 105 -2.97 4.79 9.25
C ILE A 105 -1.73 4.39 10.05
N THR A 106 -0.66 5.17 9.96
CA THR A 106 0.56 4.87 10.72
C THR A 106 0.38 5.20 12.19
N GLY A 107 1.30 4.71 13.03
CA GLY A 107 1.47 5.26 14.37
C GLY A 107 1.81 6.75 14.36
N ALA A 108 1.70 7.37 15.53
CA ALA A 108 2.03 8.77 15.78
C ALA A 108 2.66 8.90 17.18
N PRO A 109 3.66 9.79 17.36
CA PRO A 109 4.33 9.99 18.64
C PRO A 109 3.50 10.89 19.58
N VAL A 110 2.27 10.49 19.89
CA VAL A 110 1.29 11.25 20.69
C VAL A 110 0.72 10.44 21.85
N GLU A 111 1.38 9.32 22.20
CA GLU A 111 0.92 8.34 23.20
C GLU A 111 0.78 8.91 24.63
N LEU A 112 1.46 10.01 24.94
CA LEU A 112 1.43 10.65 26.27
C LEU A 112 0.35 11.73 26.39
N LEU A 113 -0.36 12.05 25.30
CA LEU A 113 -1.39 13.08 25.27
C LEU A 113 -2.79 12.43 25.28
N PRO A 114 -3.75 12.97 26.05
CA PRO A 114 -5.16 12.69 25.84
C PRO A 114 -5.55 12.96 24.38
N PHE A 115 -6.48 12.17 23.83
CA PHE A 115 -6.84 12.25 22.42
C PHE A 115 -7.31 13.65 22.01
N GLU A 116 -8.08 14.30 22.87
CA GLU A 116 -8.62 15.66 22.68
C GLU A 116 -7.53 16.75 22.69
N GLU A 117 -6.34 16.45 23.22
CA GLU A 117 -5.20 17.37 23.27
C GLU A 117 -4.26 17.23 22.06
N VAL A 118 -4.49 16.23 21.19
CA VAL A 118 -3.70 16.01 19.98
C VAL A 118 -4.09 17.04 18.90
N ASN A 119 -3.15 17.91 18.53
CA ASN A 119 -3.34 19.04 17.61
C ASN A 119 -2.54 18.92 16.30
#